data_AF-A0A3C0PQV1-F1
#
_entry.id   AF-A0A3C0PQV1-F1
#
_cell.length_a   1.000
_cell.length_b   1.000
_cell.length_c   1.000
_cell.angle_alpha   90.00
_cell.angle_beta   90.00
_cell.angle_gamma   90.00
#
_symmetry.space_group_name_H-M   'P 1'
#
loop_
_entity.id
_entity.type
_entity.pdbx_description
1 polymer ?
#
loop_
_entity_poly.entity_id
_entity_poly.type
_entity_poly.pdbx_seq_one_letter_code
_entity_poly.pdbx_strand_id
1 'polypeptide(L)' 'MRYLRYLVLYFMAVGLIVVALANRGDVSLTLLPVALGELVEFNLQFQVPLFIVIFLGVMIGLLIGFVWEWFREIKFR' A
#
# COMPACT_ATOMS: atom_id res chain seq x y z
N MET A 1 13.08 -26.04 13.16
CA MET A 1 11.91 -25.16 12.87
C MET A 1 12.26 -23.67 12.72
N ARG A 2 13.02 -23.03 13.64
CA ARG A 2 13.38 -21.59 13.52
C ARG A 2 14.12 -21.23 12.23
N TYR A 3 15.11 -22.03 11.84
CA TYR A 3 15.90 -21.80 10.61
C TYR A 3 15.06 -21.84 9.34
N LEU A 4 14.14 -22.81 9.22
CA LEU A 4 13.24 -22.92 8.08
C LEU A 4 12.31 -21.70 7.99
N ARG A 5 11.78 -21.22 9.13
CA ARG A 5 10.99 -19.98 9.18
C ARG A 5 11.80 -18.78 8.69
N TYR A 6 13.05 -18.63 9.13
CA TYR A 6 13.89 -17.53 8.67
C TYR A 6 14.23 -17.62 7.19
N LEU A 7 14.44 -18.83 6.67
CA LEU A 7 14.68 -19.05 5.25
C LEU A 7 13.46 -18.61 4.41
N VAL A 8 12.25 -19.00 4.81
CA VAL A 8 11.02 -18.56 4.14
C VAL A 8 10.86 -17.03 4.18
N LEU A 9 11.06 -16.42 5.35
CA LEU A 9 10.98 -14.95 5.50
C LEU A 9 12.05 -14.25 4.66
N TYR A 10 13.25 -14.81 4.56
CA TYR A 10 14.32 -14.26 3.73
C TYR A 10 13.95 -14.27 2.25
N PHE A 11 13.48 -15.39 1.71
CA PHE A 11 13.02 -15.46 0.31
C PHE A 11 11.85 -14.49 0.05
N MET A 12 10.92 -14.37 1.00
CA MET A 12 9.83 -13.40 0.91
C MET A 12 10.35 -11.95 0.86
N ALA A 13 11.27 -11.59 1.76
CA ALA A 13 11.85 -10.26 1.80
C ALA A 13 12.62 -9.92 0.52
N VAL A 14 13.44 -10.85 0.01
CA VAL A 14 14.16 -10.69 -1.26
C VAL A 14 13.16 -10.51 -2.41
N GLY A 15 12.10 -11.30 -2.46
CA GLY A 15 11.05 -11.17 -3.48
C GLY A 15 10.39 -9.79 -3.45
N LEU A 16 10.05 -9.28 -2.27
CA LEU A 16 9.49 -7.93 -2.12
C LEU A 16 10.46 -6.84 -2.60
N ILE A 17 11.76 -6.98 -2.31
CA ILE A 17 12.79 -6.04 -2.80
C ILE A 17 12.88 -6.09 -4.32
N VAL A 18 12.86 -7.27 -4.93
CA VAL A 18 12.89 -7.41 -6.40
C VAL A 18 11.68 -6.75 -7.04
N VAL A 19 10.48 -6.96 -6.48
CA VAL A 19 9.25 -6.30 -6.94
C VAL A 19 9.37 -4.77 -6.81
N ALA A 20 9.92 -4.28 -5.71
CA ALA A 20 10.11 -2.85 -5.49
C ALA A 20 11.09 -2.24 -6.52
N LEU A 21 12.22 -2.91 -6.77
CA LEU A 21 13.20 -2.46 -7.76
C LEU A 21 12.64 -2.53 -9.19
N ALA A 22 11.86 -3.56 -9.51
CA ALA A 22 11.21 -3.70 -10.82
C ALA A 22 10.17 -2.60 -11.06
N ASN A 23 9.46 -2.18 -10.00
CA ASN A 23 8.42 -1.15 -10.04
C ASN A 23 8.89 0.17 -9.44
N ARG A 24 10.18 0.51 -9.61
CA ARG A 24 10.77 1.78 -9.16
C ARG A 24 10.38 2.98 -10.03
N GLY A 25 9.65 2.75 -11.12
CA GLY A 25 9.19 3.81 -12.02
C GLY A 25 8.19 4.70 -11.30
N ASP A 26 8.31 6.00 -11.54
CA ASP A 26 7.40 7.00 -10.98
C ASP A 26 6.06 6.97 -11.70
N VAL A 27 4.98 7.00 -10.91
CA VAL A 27 3.61 7.12 -11.39
C VAL A 27 3.01 8.41 -10.85
N SER A 28 2.17 9.03 -11.66
CA SER A 28 1.42 10.22 -11.27
C SER A 28 0.20 9.82 -10.46
N LEU A 29 0.18 10.19 -9.18
CA LEU A 29 -1.00 10.15 -8.34
C LEU A 29 -1.72 11.50 -8.38
N THR A 30 -2.88 11.53 -9.00
CA THR A 30 -3.78 12.69 -9.01
C THR A 30 -4.91 12.45 -8.03
N LEU A 31 -5.15 13.39 -7.10
CA LEU A 31 -6.24 13.25 -6.14
C LEU A 31 -7.61 13.29 -6.80
N LEU A 32 -7.77 14.18 -7.77
CA LEU A 32 -9.03 14.36 -8.47
C LEU A 32 -8.87 13.99 -9.94
N PRO A 33 -9.92 13.39 -10.55
CA PRO A 33 -10.02 13.31 -12.00
C PRO A 33 -9.90 14.70 -12.62
N VAL A 34 -9.29 14.78 -13.80
CA VAL A 34 -8.98 16.06 -14.48
C VAL A 34 -10.20 16.99 -14.55
N ALA A 35 -11.35 16.46 -14.99
CA ALA A 35 -12.59 17.23 -15.11
C ALA A 35 -13.09 17.82 -13.76
N LEU A 36 -12.86 17.13 -12.64
CA LEU A 36 -13.24 17.64 -11.32
C LEU A 36 -12.22 18.65 -10.78
N GLY A 37 -10.93 18.45 -11.08
CA GLY A 37 -9.88 19.40 -10.72
C GLY A 37 -10.04 20.75 -11.41
N GLU A 38 -10.50 20.76 -12.67
CA GLU A 38 -10.81 21.99 -13.41
C GLU A 38 -12.00 22.75 -12.81
N LEU A 39 -13.02 22.03 -12.32
CA LEU A 39 -14.20 22.64 -11.70
C LEU A 39 -13.92 23.25 -10.32
N VAL A 40 -13.04 22.62 -9.54
CA VAL A 40 -12.70 23.06 -8.18
C VAL A 40 -11.45 23.97 -8.17
N GLU A 41 -10.82 24.19 -9.34
CA GLU A 41 -9.55 24.90 -9.54
C GLU A 41 -8.42 24.44 -8.60
N PHE A 42 -8.55 23.23 -8.06
CA PHE A 42 -7.65 22.64 -7.09
C PHE A 42 -7.47 21.17 -7.43
N ASN A 43 -6.25 20.78 -7.77
CA ASN A 43 -5.88 19.38 -7.95
C ASN A 43 -4.45 19.17 -7.46
N LEU A 44 -4.27 18.24 -6.52
CA LEU A 44 -2.94 17.85 -6.06
C LEU A 44 -2.47 16.64 -6.88
N GLN A 45 -1.29 16.78 -7.46
CA GLN A 45 -0.63 15.75 -8.23
C GLN A 45 0.77 15.49 -7.64
N PHE A 46 1.07 14.24 -7.36
CA PHE A 46 2.37 13.81 -6.86
C PHE A 46 2.94 12.72 -7.75
N GLN A 47 4.24 12.79 -8.04
CA GLN A 47 4.97 11.69 -8.68
C GLN A 47 5.61 10.85 -7.59
N VAL A 48 5.25 9.57 -7.53
CA VAL A 48 5.79 8.64 -6.55
C VAL A 48 6.08 7.29 -7.21
N PRO A 49 7.10 6.55 -6.75
CA PRO A 49 7.36 5.20 -7.25
C PRO A 49 6.18 4.27 -7.03
N LEU A 50 5.84 3.47 -8.05
CA LEU A 50 4.68 2.56 -8.00
C LEU A 50 4.73 1.58 -6.81
N PHE A 51 5.92 1.07 -6.47
CA PHE A 51 6.05 0.15 -5.34
C PHE A 51 5.62 0.77 -4.00
N ILE A 52 5.82 2.08 -3.80
CA ILE A 52 5.39 2.79 -2.59
C ILE A 52 3.87 2.79 -2.51
N VAL A 53 3.21 3.06 -3.64
CA VAL A 53 1.74 3.06 -3.74
C VAL A 53 1.18 1.69 -3.38
N ILE A 54 1.75 0.62 -3.95
CA ILE A 54 1.30 -0.75 -3.70
C ILE A 54 1.51 -1.12 -2.24
N PHE A 55 2.71 -0.91 -1.69
CA PHE A 55 3.02 -1.31 -0.31
C PHE A 55 2.22 -0.49 0.72
N LEU A 56 2.11 0.83 0.56
CA LEU A 56 1.28 1.64 1.44
C LEU A 56 -0.20 1.27 1.32
N GLY A 57 -0.70 1.01 0.11
CA GLY A 57 -2.07 0.57 -0.11
C GLY A 57 -2.39 -0.74 0.63
N VAL A 58 -1.50 -1.73 0.53
CA VAL A 58 -1.64 -3.00 1.27
C VAL A 58 -1.57 -2.76 2.78
N MET A 59 -0.60 -1.97 3.25
CA MET A 59 -0.44 -1.66 4.68
C MET A 59 -1.68 -0.96 5.25
N ILE A 60 -2.19 0.06 4.56
CA ILE A 60 -3.40 0.79 4.96
C ILE A 60 -4.62 -0.14 4.92
N GLY A 61 -4.77 -0.94 3.87
CA GLY A 61 -5.85 -1.92 3.76
C GLY A 61 -5.86 -2.93 4.90
N LEU A 62 -4.68 -3.44 5.29
CA LEU A 62 -4.53 -4.32 6.45
C LEU A 62 -4.91 -3.60 7.75
N LEU A 63 -4.41 -2.38 7.98
CA LEU A 63 -4.74 -1.58 9.16
C LEU A 63 -6.26 -1.34 9.26
N ILE A 64 -6.92 -0.97 8.15
CA ILE A 64 -8.37 -0.81 8.10
C ILE A 64 -9.08 -2.13 8.42
N GLY A 65 -8.61 -3.24 7.84
CA GLY A 65 -9.13 -4.57 8.14
C GLY A 65 -9.02 -4.96 9.62
N PHE A 66 -7.88 -4.69 10.25
CA PHE A 66 -7.68 -4.90 11.69
C PHE A 66 -8.59 -4.02 12.54
N VAL A 67 -8.71 -2.73 12.20
CA VAL A 67 -9.62 -1.79 12.89
C VAL A 67 -11.07 -2.26 12.77
N TRP A 68 -11.47 -2.75 11.59
CA TRP A 68 -12.80 -3.29 11.37
C TRP A 68 -13.06 -4.57 12.17
N GLU A 69 -12.09 -5.50 12.21
CA GLU A 69 -12.17 -6.70 13.04
C GLU A 69 -12.32 -6.32 14.52
N TRP A 70 -11.55 -5.34 14.99
CA TRP A 70 -11.64 -4.84 16.36
C TRP A 70 -13.04 -4.30 16.69
N PHE A 71 -13.62 -3.47 15.83
CA PHE A 71 -14.99 -2.98 16.03
C PHE A 71 -16.02 -4.11 16.03
N ARG A 72 -15.83 -5.13 15.19
CA ARG A 72 -16.71 -6.30 15.15
C ARG A 72 -16.63 -7.10 16.45
N GLU A 73 -15.42 -7.30 16.96
CA GLU A 73 -15.14 -8.07 18.17
C GLU A 73 -15.60 -7.33 19.45
N ILE A 74 -15.60 -5.99 19.46
CA ILE A 74 -16.22 -5.19 20.54
C ILE A 74 -17.70 -5.51 20.70
N LYS A 75 -18.43 -5.82 19.61
CA LYS A 75 -19.87 -6.08 19.67
C LYS A 75 -20.21 -7.48 20.23
N PHE A 76 -19.23 -8.37 20.35
CA PHE A 76 -19.40 -9.73 20.89
C PHE A 76 -18.93 -9.87 22.35
N ARG A 77 -18.61 -8.76 23.02
CA ARG A 77 -18.43 -8.71 24.48
C ARG A 77 -19.53 -7.92 25.16
#